data_AF-A0A645D2C6-F1
#
_entry.id   AF-A0A645D2C6-F1
#
_cell.length_a   1.000
_cell.length_b   1.000
_cell.length_c   1.000
_cell.angle_alpha   90.00
_cell.angle_beta   90.00
_cell.angle_gamma   90.00
#
_symmetry.space_group_name_H-M   'P 1'
#
loop_
_entity.id
_entity.type
_entity.pdbx_description
1 polymer ?
#
loop_
_entity_poly.entity_id
_entity_poly.type
_entity_poly.pdbx_seq_one_letter_code
_entity_poly.pdbx_strand_id
1 'polypeptide(L)'
;MPRYFLTQAGIDPEKDFNGAPNYSGNHDKTIALVQGGSFQTGALNVSVWEKSIKENKVDLNKVKVFYTTPEYFDYHWTINKPENIDKVYGEGTKEKVKRAILEMNVEAGGSQAEVLKFFQTDKFVETNNDNYKAIEEVGKKLGMVK
;
A
#
# COMPACT_ATOMS: atom_id res chain seq x y z
N MET A 1 2.75 0.66 8.07
CA MET A 1 1.95 -0.13 9.02
C MET A 1 2.66 -1.29 9.72
N PRO A 2 3.64 -2.02 9.13
CA PRO A 2 4.29 -3.15 9.85
C PRO A 2 4.83 -2.78 11.25
N ARG A 3 5.43 -1.60 11.40
CA ARG A 3 5.88 -1.09 12.71
C ARG A 3 4.75 -0.93 13.72
N TYR A 4 3.56 -0.48 13.31
CA TYR A 4 2.41 -0.34 14.20
C TYR A 4 2.07 -1.68 14.86
N PHE A 5 1.96 -2.74 14.07
CA PHE A 5 1.61 -4.07 14.56
C PHE A 5 2.71 -4.70 15.41
N LEU A 6 3.99 -4.45 15.09
CA LEU A 6 5.11 -4.83 15.95
C LEU A 6 4.99 -4.17 17.33
N THR A 7 4.76 -2.85 17.37
CA THR A 7 4.61 -2.12 18.64
C THR A 7 3.37 -2.56 19.42
N GLN A 8 2.25 -2.86 18.76
CA GLN A 8 1.06 -3.43 19.41
C GLN A 8 1.35 -4.80 20.03
N ALA A 9 2.22 -5.60 19.41
CA ALA A 9 2.70 -6.87 19.95
C ALA A 9 3.80 -6.71 21.02
N GLY A 10 4.14 -5.47 21.42
CA GLY A 10 5.18 -5.19 22.41
C GLY A 10 6.61 -5.31 21.87
N ILE A 11 6.79 -5.35 20.55
CA ILE A 11 8.09 -5.43 19.89
C ILE A 11 8.53 -4.01 19.47
N ASP A 12 9.68 -3.56 19.98
CA ASP A 12 10.36 -2.34 19.59
C ASP A 12 11.40 -2.65 18.49
N PRO A 13 11.15 -2.30 17.21
CA PRO A 13 12.05 -2.65 16.12
C PRO A 13 13.45 -2.05 16.22
N GLU A 14 13.65 -1.02 17.05
CA GLU A 14 14.97 -0.40 17.25
C GLU A 14 15.81 -1.14 18.31
N LYS A 15 15.20 -2.01 19.11
CA LYS A 15 15.86 -2.63 20.28
C LYS A 15 15.79 -4.14 20.29
N ASP A 16 14.67 -4.71 19.85
CA ASP A 16 14.39 -6.13 20.01
C ASP A 16 14.94 -6.97 18.84
N PHE A 17 15.34 -6.32 17.75
CA PHE A 17 15.99 -6.97 16.61
C PHE A 17 17.51 -6.91 16.69
N ASN A 18 18.17 -7.90 16.10
CA ASN A 18 19.62 -7.91 15.94
C ASN A 18 20.05 -6.94 14.82
N GLY A 19 20.16 -5.67 15.18
CA GLY A 19 20.51 -4.58 14.28
C GLY A 19 19.32 -3.70 13.90
N ALA A 20 19.63 -2.57 13.27
CA ALA A 20 18.62 -1.59 12.88
C ALA A 20 17.76 -2.08 11.70
N PRO A 21 16.46 -1.70 11.65
CA PRO A 21 15.61 -1.97 10.50
C PRO A 21 16.18 -1.36 9.22
N ASN A 22 16.12 -2.12 8.13
CA ASN A 22 16.47 -1.65 6.79
C ASN A 22 15.22 -1.24 6.00
N TYR A 23 15.32 -0.14 5.25
CA TYR A 23 14.26 0.37 4.39
C TYR A 23 14.61 0.12 2.92
N SER A 24 14.16 -1.01 2.39
CA SER A 24 14.50 -1.48 1.03
C SER A 24 14.01 -0.55 -0.10
N GLY A 25 13.02 0.30 0.18
CA GLY A 25 12.41 1.24 -0.75
C GLY A 25 11.43 0.64 -1.77
N ASN A 26 11.38 -0.68 -1.93
CA ASN A 26 10.39 -1.39 -2.75
C ASN A 26 10.12 -2.80 -2.17
N HIS A 27 8.87 -3.25 -2.27
CA HIS A 27 8.42 -4.59 -1.92
C HIS A 27 9.19 -5.70 -2.66
N ASP A 28 9.47 -5.56 -3.97
CA ASP A 28 10.25 -6.56 -4.72
C ASP A 28 11.66 -6.73 -4.13
N LYS A 29 12.30 -5.61 -3.75
CA LYS A 29 13.62 -5.63 -3.09
C LYS A 29 13.55 -6.29 -1.72
N THR A 30 12.44 -6.12 -1.00
CA THR A 30 12.23 -6.78 0.30
C THR A 30 12.22 -8.30 0.13
N ILE A 31 11.51 -8.82 -0.87
CA ILE A 31 11.51 -10.26 -1.19
C ILE A 31 12.94 -10.72 -1.53
N ALA A 32 13.62 -10.01 -2.43
CA ALA A 32 14.97 -10.39 -2.88
C ALA A 32 15.99 -10.43 -1.72
N LEU A 33 15.93 -9.46 -0.81
CA LEU A 33 16.81 -9.38 0.36
C LEU A 33 16.60 -10.52 1.35
N VAL A 34 15.35 -10.95 1.56
CA VAL A 34 15.03 -12.09 2.43
C VAL A 34 15.40 -13.41 1.75
N GLN A 35 15.03 -13.57 0.47
CA GLN A 35 15.35 -14.75 -0.33
C GLN A 35 16.85 -14.98 -0.49
N GLY A 36 17.63 -13.90 -0.62
CA GLY A 36 19.09 -13.93 -0.70
C GLY A 36 19.78 -14.12 0.65
N GLY A 37 19.03 -14.14 1.76
CA GLY A 37 19.57 -14.31 3.11
C GLY A 37 20.29 -13.08 3.67
N SER A 38 20.22 -11.93 3.00
CA SER A 38 20.75 -10.67 3.54
C SER A 38 19.97 -10.21 4.77
N PHE A 39 18.68 -10.54 4.83
CA PHE A 39 17.82 -10.31 5.99
C PHE A 39 17.04 -11.59 6.32
N GLN A 40 16.81 -11.85 7.60
CA GLN A 40 16.07 -13.03 8.05
C GLN A 40 14.55 -12.92 7.82
N THR A 41 14.03 -11.70 7.81
CA THR A 41 12.60 -11.41 7.67
C THR A 41 12.37 -10.03 7.05
N GLY A 42 11.15 -9.78 6.60
CA GLY A 42 10.72 -8.51 6.04
C GLY A 42 9.20 -8.40 6.03
N ALA A 43 8.70 -7.20 5.76
CA ALA A 43 7.27 -6.93 5.63
C ALA A 43 7.01 -6.21 4.30
N LEU A 44 5.95 -6.60 3.59
CA LEU A 44 5.60 -6.06 2.28
C LEU A 44 4.08 -6.09 2.05
N ASN A 45 3.66 -5.44 0.97
CA ASN A 45 2.27 -5.48 0.50
C ASN A 45 1.89 -6.91 0.04
N VAL A 46 0.73 -7.38 0.50
CA VAL A 46 0.23 -8.74 0.20
C VAL A 46 -0.05 -8.97 -1.28
N SER A 47 -0.62 -8.01 -1.99
CA SER A 47 -0.90 -8.10 -3.43
C SER A 47 0.40 -8.18 -4.25
N VAL A 48 1.46 -7.49 -3.81
CA VAL A 48 2.79 -7.61 -4.44
C VAL A 48 3.39 -8.98 -4.21
N TRP A 49 3.26 -9.54 -3.00
CA TRP A 49 3.68 -10.91 -2.72
C TRP A 49 2.96 -11.92 -3.62
N GLU A 50 1.63 -11.86 -3.69
CA GLU A 50 0.83 -12.77 -4.53
C GLU A 50 1.15 -12.64 -6.02
N LYS A 51 1.31 -11.41 -6.50
CA LYS A 51 1.76 -11.15 -7.88
C LYS A 51 3.13 -11.77 -8.13
N SER A 52 4.07 -11.61 -7.21
CA SER A 52 5.43 -12.15 -7.35
C SER A 52 5.45 -13.67 -7.42
N ILE A 53 4.58 -14.35 -6.66
CA ILE A 53 4.39 -15.81 -6.77
C ILE A 53 3.83 -16.16 -8.15
N LYS A 54 2.74 -15.50 -8.58
CA LYS A 54 2.11 -15.75 -9.89
C LYS A 54 3.09 -15.56 -11.05
N GLU A 55 4.02 -14.62 -10.92
CA GLU A 55 5.07 -14.34 -11.90
C GLU A 55 6.34 -15.19 -11.73
N ASN A 56 6.34 -16.20 -10.84
CA ASN A 56 7.47 -17.08 -10.54
C ASN A 56 8.77 -16.33 -10.13
N LYS A 57 8.63 -15.18 -9.46
CA LYS A 57 9.76 -14.37 -8.97
C LYS A 57 10.25 -14.77 -7.57
N VAL A 58 9.55 -15.72 -6.93
CA VAL A 58 9.79 -16.13 -5.55
C VAL A 58 10.09 -17.63 -5.48
N ASP A 59 11.18 -17.99 -4.81
CA ASP A 59 11.53 -19.34 -4.41
C ASP A 59 10.88 -19.65 -3.05
N LEU A 60 9.74 -20.33 -3.08
CA LEU A 60 8.95 -20.67 -1.90
C LEU A 60 9.63 -21.71 -0.97
N ASN A 61 10.73 -22.33 -1.41
CA ASN A 61 11.55 -23.16 -0.51
C ASN A 61 12.46 -22.32 0.39
N LYS A 62 12.69 -21.05 0.02
CA LYS A 62 13.56 -20.12 0.76
C LYS A 62 12.79 -19.10 1.57
N VAL A 63 11.66 -18.62 1.03
CA VAL A 63 10.85 -17.59 1.68
C VAL A 63 9.41 -18.05 1.80
N LYS A 64 8.84 -17.87 2.99
CA LYS A 64 7.44 -18.16 3.28
C LYS A 64 6.81 -17.03 4.06
N VAL A 65 5.51 -16.83 3.88
CA VAL A 65 4.71 -15.99 4.76
C VAL A 65 4.55 -16.72 6.09
N PHE A 66 4.87 -16.05 7.20
CA PHE A 66 4.67 -16.58 8.55
C PHE A 66 3.61 -15.81 9.34
N TYR A 67 3.23 -14.62 8.87
CA TYR A 67 2.23 -13.77 9.50
C TYR A 67 1.63 -12.80 8.48
N THR A 68 0.32 -12.58 8.58
CA THR A 68 -0.42 -11.56 7.83
C THR A 68 -1.05 -10.61 8.85
N THR A 69 -0.83 -9.30 8.67
CA THR A 69 -1.40 -8.29 9.57
C THR A 69 -2.92 -8.26 9.48
N PRO A 70 -3.62 -7.74 10.50
CA PRO A 70 -4.98 -7.25 10.31
C PRO A 70 -5.07 -6.27 9.14
N GLU A 71 -6.26 -6.14 8.57
CA GLU A 71 -6.55 -5.20 7.49
C GLU A 71 -6.38 -3.75 7.96
N TYR A 72 -5.96 -2.88 7.03
CA TYR A 72 -5.87 -1.45 7.24
C TYR A 72 -6.02 -0.71 5.90
N PHE A 73 -6.46 0.54 5.95
CA PHE A 73 -6.53 1.38 4.75
C PHE A 73 -5.14 1.84 4.33
N ASP A 74 -4.81 1.74 3.04
CA ASP A 74 -3.46 2.03 2.53
C ASP A 74 -3.53 3.00 1.32
N TYR A 75 -3.46 2.47 0.10
CA TYR A 75 -3.50 3.26 -1.13
C TYR A 75 -4.84 3.98 -1.32
N HIS A 76 -4.77 5.24 -1.74
CA HIS A 76 -5.93 6.04 -2.10
C HIS A 76 -5.55 7.13 -3.11
N TRP A 77 -6.54 7.54 -3.89
CA TRP A 77 -6.40 8.68 -4.79
C TRP A 77 -6.55 9.99 -4.02
N THR A 78 -5.66 10.93 -4.31
CA THR A 78 -5.79 12.32 -3.85
C THR A 78 -5.90 13.22 -5.05
N ILE A 79 -6.58 14.36 -4.86
CA ILE A 79 -6.73 15.38 -5.89
C ILE A 79 -6.50 16.74 -5.24
N ASN A 80 -5.94 17.68 -6.01
CA ASN A 80 -5.67 19.03 -5.51
C ASN A 80 -6.99 19.73 -5.15
N LYS A 81 -6.87 20.81 -4.36
CA LYS A 81 -8.01 21.59 -3.90
C LYS A 81 -8.81 22.16 -5.09
N PRO A 82 -10.14 22.28 -4.96
CA PRO A 82 -11.01 22.88 -5.98
C PRO A 82 -10.48 24.22 -6.48
N GLU A 83 -10.01 25.09 -5.58
CA GLU A 83 -9.47 26.43 -5.93
C GLU A 83 -8.28 26.41 -6.90
N ASN A 84 -7.58 25.27 -7.02
CA ASN A 84 -6.45 25.09 -7.93
C ASN A 84 -6.88 24.36 -9.20
N ILE A 85 -7.57 23.23 -9.05
CA ILE A 85 -7.89 22.36 -10.19
C ILE A 85 -9.01 22.96 -11.06
N ASP A 86 -9.98 23.64 -10.47
CA ASP A 86 -11.10 24.21 -11.21
C ASP A 86 -10.67 25.42 -12.05
N LYS A 87 -9.58 26.12 -11.67
CA LYS A 87 -8.99 27.18 -12.51
C LYS A 87 -8.41 26.66 -13.81
N VAL A 88 -7.97 25.40 -13.84
CA VAL A 88 -7.31 24.80 -15.00
C VAL A 88 -8.29 24.01 -15.86
N TYR A 89 -9.21 23.28 -15.22
CA TYR A 89 -10.08 22.30 -15.90
C TYR A 89 -11.58 22.63 -15.82
N GLY A 90 -11.94 23.75 -15.17
CA GLY A 90 -13.30 24.23 -15.02
C GLY A 90 -13.98 23.75 -13.73
N GLU A 91 -15.08 24.40 -13.38
CA GLU A 91 -15.84 24.16 -12.15
C GLU A 91 -16.31 22.70 -12.02
N GLY A 92 -16.21 22.17 -10.79
CA GLY A 92 -16.64 20.82 -10.44
C GLY A 92 -15.75 19.72 -11.00
N THR A 93 -14.47 20.02 -11.30
CA THR A 93 -13.55 19.02 -11.84
C THR A 93 -13.33 17.88 -10.84
N LYS A 94 -13.23 18.22 -9.54
CA LYS A 94 -13.06 17.23 -8.48
C LYS A 94 -14.17 16.18 -8.50
N GLU A 95 -15.42 16.61 -8.56
CA GLU A 95 -16.59 15.73 -8.53
C GLU A 95 -16.68 14.89 -9.81
N LYS A 96 -16.37 15.48 -10.97
CA LYS A 96 -16.30 14.76 -12.25
C LYS A 96 -15.25 13.65 -12.23
N VAL A 97 -14.03 13.93 -11.72
CA VAL A 97 -12.95 12.94 -11.61
C VAL A 97 -13.31 11.85 -10.59
N LYS A 98 -13.82 12.23 -9.42
CA LYS A 98 -14.27 11.26 -8.40
C LYS A 98 -15.30 10.31 -8.99
N ARG A 99 -16.33 10.84 -9.65
CA ARG A 99 -17.38 10.05 -10.29
C ARG A 99 -16.81 9.11 -11.36
N ALA A 100 -15.94 9.61 -12.24
CA ALA A 100 -15.34 8.78 -13.29
C ALA A 100 -14.53 7.59 -12.74
N ILE A 101 -13.84 7.76 -11.61
CA ILE A 101 -13.10 6.67 -10.95
C ILE A 101 -14.06 5.66 -10.29
N LEU A 102 -15.09 6.15 -9.60
CA LEU A 102 -16.05 5.29 -8.89
C LEU A 102 -16.99 4.52 -9.84
N GLU A 103 -17.27 5.06 -11.01
CA GLU A 103 -18.13 4.44 -12.02
C GLU A 103 -17.39 3.45 -12.93
N MET A 104 -16.06 3.28 -12.77
CA MET A 104 -15.33 2.27 -13.55
C MET A 104 -15.90 0.88 -13.28
N ASN A 105 -16.18 0.14 -14.36
CA ASN A 105 -16.76 -1.19 -14.28
C ASN A 105 -15.96 -2.19 -15.13
N VAL A 106 -15.56 -3.30 -14.52
CA VAL A 106 -14.86 -4.40 -15.22
C VAL A 106 -15.70 -5.00 -16.34
N GLU A 107 -17.03 -5.03 -16.19
CA GLU A 107 -17.97 -5.56 -17.18
C GLU A 107 -18.14 -4.64 -18.40
N ALA A 108 -17.80 -3.36 -18.26
CA ALA A 108 -17.82 -2.42 -19.40
C ALA A 108 -16.76 -2.77 -20.45
N GLY A 109 -15.76 -3.60 -20.11
CA GLY A 109 -14.69 -4.00 -21.00
C GLY A 109 -13.74 -2.86 -21.37
N GLY A 110 -12.96 -3.07 -22.43
CA GLY A 110 -12.04 -2.07 -22.98
C GLY A 110 -11.06 -1.51 -21.95
N SER A 111 -10.76 -0.22 -22.06
CA SER A 111 -9.75 0.45 -21.22
C SER A 111 -10.11 0.51 -19.73
N GLN A 112 -11.41 0.50 -19.37
CA GLN A 112 -11.82 0.49 -17.96
C GLN A 112 -11.45 -0.84 -17.30
N ALA A 113 -11.75 -1.96 -17.97
CA ALA A 113 -11.38 -3.28 -17.49
C ALA A 113 -9.85 -3.46 -17.42
N GLU A 114 -9.10 -2.89 -18.38
CA GLU A 114 -7.63 -2.90 -18.35
C GLU A 114 -7.05 -2.14 -17.15
N VAL A 115 -7.59 -0.95 -16.84
CA VAL A 115 -7.19 -0.16 -15.67
C VAL A 115 -7.50 -0.91 -14.37
N LEU A 116 -8.72 -1.42 -14.21
CA LEU A 116 -9.13 -2.18 -13.03
C LEU A 116 -8.25 -3.43 -12.82
N LYS A 117 -7.99 -4.18 -13.91
CA LYS A 117 -7.07 -5.33 -13.90
C LYS A 117 -5.66 -4.92 -13.49
N PHE A 118 -5.15 -3.79 -13.99
CA PHE A 118 -3.83 -3.29 -13.61
C PHE A 118 -3.75 -3.01 -12.11
N PHE A 119 -4.78 -2.39 -11.53
CA PHE A 119 -4.90 -2.16 -10.09
C PHE A 119 -5.29 -3.41 -9.29
N GLN A 120 -5.51 -4.55 -9.95
CA GLN A 120 -5.92 -5.82 -9.32
C GLN A 120 -7.20 -5.66 -8.48
N THR A 121 -8.13 -4.83 -8.94
CA THR A 121 -9.41 -4.56 -8.28
C THR A 121 -10.55 -4.71 -9.28
N ASP A 122 -11.76 -4.94 -8.79
CA ASP A 122 -13.00 -4.97 -9.57
C ASP A 122 -13.67 -3.60 -9.65
N LYS A 123 -13.46 -2.75 -8.63
CA LYS A 123 -13.97 -1.38 -8.53
C LYS A 123 -13.12 -0.52 -7.61
N PHE A 124 -13.39 0.79 -7.64
CA PHE A 124 -12.95 1.72 -6.61
C PHE A 124 -14.09 2.02 -5.64
N VAL A 125 -13.75 2.38 -4.41
CA VAL A 125 -14.71 2.74 -3.36
C VAL A 125 -14.38 4.10 -2.77
N GLU A 126 -15.37 4.73 -2.15
CA GLU A 126 -15.13 5.96 -1.42
C GLU A 126 -14.27 5.72 -0.18
N THR A 127 -13.48 6.72 0.19
CA THR A 127 -12.72 6.75 1.43
C THR A 127 -12.77 8.15 2.03
N ASN A 128 -12.36 8.28 3.28
CA ASN A 128 -12.29 9.54 4.01
C ASN A 128 -11.03 9.57 4.88
N ASN A 129 -10.69 10.75 5.42
CA ASN A 129 -9.45 10.92 6.19
C ASN A 129 -9.41 10.10 7.49
N ASP A 130 -10.56 9.81 8.11
CA ASP A 130 -10.61 9.08 9.39
C ASP A 130 -10.12 7.64 9.25
N ASN A 131 -10.24 7.06 8.05
CA ASN A 131 -9.74 5.73 7.73
C ASN A 131 -8.21 5.59 7.87
N TYR A 132 -7.47 6.71 7.85
CA TYR A 132 -5.99 6.72 7.85
C TYR A 132 -5.39 7.17 9.19
N LYS A 133 -6.20 7.35 10.24
CA LYS A 133 -5.74 7.84 11.56
C LYS A 133 -4.59 7.01 12.16
N ALA A 134 -4.68 5.68 12.09
CA ALA A 134 -3.62 4.82 12.61
C ALA A 134 -2.27 5.03 11.89
N ILE A 135 -2.30 5.29 10.58
CA ILE A 135 -1.09 5.61 9.79
C ILE A 135 -0.53 6.97 10.23
N GLU A 136 -1.39 7.97 10.39
CA GLU A 136 -0.99 9.30 10.83
C GLU A 136 -0.35 9.26 12.23
N GLU A 137 -0.94 8.53 13.18
CA GLU A 137 -0.39 8.37 14.52
C GLU A 137 1.01 7.75 14.51
N VAL A 138 1.22 6.73 13.67
CA VAL A 138 2.54 6.11 13.48
C VAL A 138 3.50 7.13 12.87
N GLY A 139 3.08 7.85 11.83
CA GLY A 139 3.89 8.90 11.20
C GLY A 139 4.33 9.98 12.19
N LYS A 140 3.43 10.44 13.06
CA LYS A 140 3.74 11.41 14.12
C LYS A 140 4.69 10.85 15.17
N LYS A 141 4.45 9.63 15.67
CA LYS A 141 5.34 8.96 16.65
C LYS A 141 6.77 8.79 16.11
N LEU A 142 6.92 8.61 14.81
CA LEU A 142 8.22 8.48 14.14
C LEU A 142 8.82 9.82 13.70
N GLY A 143 8.15 10.95 13.97
CA GLY A 143 8.60 12.28 13.53
C GLY A 143 8.60 12.47 12.01
N MET A 144 7.88 11.62 11.26
CA MET A 144 7.77 11.67 9.80
C MET A 144 6.68 12.64 9.33
N VAL A 145 5.71 12.91 10.20
CA VAL A 145 4.61 13.85 9.96
C VAL A 145 4.64 14.87 11.10
N LYS A 146 4.53 16.15 10.74
CA LYS A 146 4.46 17.28 11.69
C LYS A 146 3.02 17.66 11.95
#